data_AF-A0A495ADH4-F1
#
_entry.id   AF-A0A495ADH4-F1
#
_cell.length_a   1.000
_cell.length_b   1.000
_cell.length_c   1.000
_cell.angle_alpha   90.00
_cell.angle_beta   90.00
_cell.angle_gamma   90.00
#
_symmetry.space_group_name_H-M   'P 1'
#
loop_
_entity.id
_entity.type
_entity.pdbx_description
1 polymer ?
#
loop_
_entity_poly.entity_id
_entity_poly.type
_entity_poly.pdbx_seq_one_letter_code
_entity_poly.pdbx_strand_id
1 'polypeptide(L)'
;MLDEYHQFISKIHSKLGIDLSLYKETQMRRRITTLRAKRGFTSFDSYYNQLVQDKELINEFLDRITINVSEFYRNPKRWDVLKNTIIPKLHNQSNQLTIWSAACSTGEEPYSIAMMFKEYFPDIRVRILATDLDDNVLSQAKKGIYLEQSLKELPQEMIRNYFTKENKLYKIDDSVKRSVHFKKHNLLSDCYPKNVDLIVCRNVLIYFTDKAKERIYQNFKTSLNQGGILFVGSTEQIFNPNLYDLTLIDTFFYQKN
;
A
#
# COMPACT_ATOMS: atom_id res chain seq x y z
N MET A 1 20.71 -28.17 10.97
CA MET A 1 21.24 -26.84 11.35
C MET A 1 20.45 -25.82 10.54
N LEU A 2 19.74 -24.88 11.18
CA LEU A 2 19.03 -23.82 10.43
C LEU A 2 20.07 -22.94 9.73
N ASP A 3 19.90 -22.75 8.43
CA ASP A 3 20.73 -21.88 7.60
C ASP A 3 20.76 -20.44 8.17
N GLU A 4 21.88 -19.73 7.99
CA GLU A 4 22.18 -18.42 8.61
C GLU A 4 21.07 -17.39 8.35
N TYR A 5 20.50 -17.42 7.15
CA TYR A 5 19.35 -16.60 6.78
C TYR A 5 18.10 -16.87 7.64
N HIS A 6 17.81 -18.14 7.93
CA HIS A 6 16.65 -18.52 8.73
C HIS A 6 16.76 -18.05 10.18
N GLN A 7 17.97 -18.10 10.73
CA GLN A 7 18.25 -17.55 12.06
C GLN A 7 18.08 -16.02 12.05
N PHE A 8 18.58 -15.34 11.02
CA PHE A 8 18.41 -13.90 10.85
C PHE A 8 16.94 -13.49 10.81
N ILE A 9 16.11 -14.11 9.97
CA ILE A 9 14.69 -13.73 9.87
C ILE A 9 13.91 -14.02 11.15
N SER A 10 14.29 -15.06 11.90
CA SER A 10 13.70 -15.36 13.21
C SER A 10 14.04 -14.24 14.21
N LYS A 11 15.30 -13.81 14.25
CA LYS A 11 15.74 -12.68 15.09
C LYS A 11 15.05 -11.37 14.69
N ILE A 12 14.90 -11.10 13.39
CA ILE A 12 14.15 -9.94 12.87
C ILE A 12 12.69 -9.98 13.32
N HIS A 13 12.03 -11.13 13.22
CA HIS A 13 10.65 -11.27 13.67
C HIS A 13 10.53 -10.97 15.17
N SER A 14 11.39 -11.55 16.01
CA SER A 14 11.38 -11.27 17.46
C SER A 14 11.65 -9.81 17.81
N LYS A 15 12.53 -9.13 17.06
CA LYS A 15 12.94 -7.75 17.38
C LYS A 15 12.02 -6.68 16.80
N LEU A 16 11.55 -6.86 15.56
CA LEU A 16 10.82 -5.85 14.79
C LEU A 16 9.34 -6.22 14.58
N GLY A 17 8.91 -7.43 14.94
CA GLY A 17 7.55 -7.91 14.69
C GLY A 17 7.25 -8.21 13.22
N ILE A 18 8.29 -8.29 12.38
CA ILE A 18 8.16 -8.52 10.93
C ILE A 18 8.54 -9.96 10.62
N ASP A 19 7.54 -10.76 10.28
CA ASP A 19 7.75 -12.14 9.87
C ASP A 19 8.13 -12.23 8.39
N LEU A 20 9.43 -12.29 8.11
CA LEU A 20 9.96 -12.40 6.75
C LEU A 20 9.75 -13.79 6.12
N SER A 21 9.33 -14.80 6.90
CA SER A 21 8.97 -16.12 6.35
C SER A 21 7.65 -16.08 5.55
N LEU A 22 6.85 -15.03 5.75
CA LEU A 22 5.63 -14.77 5.00
C LEU A 22 5.88 -14.09 3.64
N TYR A 23 7.14 -13.75 3.35
CA TYR A 23 7.58 -13.21 2.06
C TYR A 23 8.20 -14.32 1.21
N LYS A 24 8.19 -14.14 -0.11
CA LYS A 24 8.87 -15.06 -1.03
C LYS A 24 10.38 -15.05 -0.77
N GLU A 25 10.87 -16.16 -0.24
CA GLU A 25 12.22 -16.29 0.31
C GLU A 25 13.31 -15.89 -0.68
N THR A 26 13.30 -16.45 -1.90
CA THR A 26 14.35 -16.23 -2.89
C THR A 26 14.58 -14.74 -3.19
N GLN A 27 13.49 -14.00 -3.40
CA GLN A 27 13.54 -12.57 -3.69
C GLN A 27 13.94 -11.77 -2.44
N MET A 28 13.40 -12.11 -1.28
CA MET A 28 13.68 -11.40 -0.03
C MET A 28 15.13 -11.60 0.43
N ARG A 29 15.58 -12.86 0.46
CA ARG A 29 16.98 -13.23 0.73
C ARG A 29 17.94 -12.46 -0.16
N ARG A 30 17.69 -12.43 -1.47
CA ARG A 30 18.54 -11.64 -2.40
C ARG A 30 18.58 -10.15 -2.03
N ARG A 31 17.44 -9.53 -1.74
CA ARG A 31 17.36 -8.09 -1.37
C ARG A 31 18.18 -7.80 -0.11
N ILE A 32 18.01 -8.62 0.92
CA ILE A 32 18.70 -8.44 2.21
C ILE A 32 20.19 -8.71 2.05
N THR A 33 20.58 -9.77 1.34
CA THR A 33 22.00 -10.07 1.06
C THR A 33 22.68 -8.90 0.34
N THR A 34 22.03 -8.29 -0.66
CA THR A 34 22.58 -7.12 -1.35
C THR A 34 22.71 -5.91 -0.43
N LEU A 35 21.70 -5.62 0.40
CA LEU A 35 21.76 -4.51 1.36
C LEU A 35 22.88 -4.70 2.38
N ARG A 36 22.95 -5.89 2.96
CA ARG A 36 23.99 -6.31 3.89
C ARG A 36 25.39 -6.10 3.31
N ALA A 37 25.60 -6.60 2.08
CA ALA A 37 26.89 -6.49 1.39
C ALA A 37 27.25 -5.03 1.06
N LYS A 38 26.27 -4.20 0.65
CA LYS A 38 26.45 -2.76 0.41
C LYS A 38 26.96 -2.03 1.67
N ARG A 39 26.55 -2.47 2.86
CA ARG A 39 27.01 -1.94 4.15
C ARG A 39 28.29 -2.61 4.68
N GLY A 40 28.90 -3.51 3.91
CA GLY A 40 30.18 -4.13 4.24
C GLY A 40 30.12 -5.33 5.20
N PHE A 41 28.93 -5.84 5.54
CA PHE A 41 28.81 -6.97 6.45
C PHE A 41 29.01 -8.31 5.73
N THR A 42 29.84 -9.17 6.31
CA THR A 42 30.21 -10.48 5.75
C THR A 42 29.28 -11.62 6.18
N SER A 43 28.58 -11.46 7.31
CA SER A 43 27.61 -12.43 7.88
C SER A 43 26.26 -11.76 8.20
N PHE A 44 25.16 -12.51 8.14
CA PHE A 44 23.86 -12.03 8.61
C PHE A 44 23.87 -11.74 10.11
N ASP A 45 24.65 -12.48 10.89
CA ASP A 45 24.77 -12.25 12.33
C ASP A 45 25.47 -10.92 12.65
N SER A 46 26.58 -10.60 11.97
CA SER A 46 27.25 -9.30 12.15
C SER A 46 26.33 -8.15 11.73
N TYR A 47 25.58 -8.33 10.65
CA TYR A 47 24.60 -7.35 10.21
C TYR A 47 23.48 -7.15 11.22
N TYR A 48 22.88 -8.23 11.74
CA TYR A 48 21.83 -8.14 12.74
C TYR A 48 22.29 -7.41 14.00
N ASN A 49 23.48 -7.74 14.51
CA ASN A 49 24.01 -7.13 15.73
C ASN A 49 24.15 -5.61 15.61
N GLN A 50 24.57 -5.10 14.46
CA GLN A 50 24.63 -3.66 14.20
C GLN A 50 23.23 -3.09 13.93
N LEU A 51 22.43 -3.77 13.12
CA LEU A 51 21.07 -3.35 12.73
C LEU A 51 20.23 -3.02 13.97
N VAL A 52 20.26 -3.84 15.02
CA VAL A 52 19.41 -3.62 16.21
C VAL A 52 19.86 -2.47 17.12
N GLN A 53 21.04 -1.92 16.88
CA GLN A 53 21.61 -0.80 17.65
C GLN A 53 21.51 0.53 16.89
N ASP A 54 21.27 0.47 15.57
CA ASP A 54 21.32 1.62 14.69
C ASP A 54 19.95 1.87 14.03
N LYS A 55 19.33 2.98 14.43
CA LYS A 55 18.02 3.39 13.92
C LYS A 55 18.04 3.68 12.42
N GLU A 56 19.13 4.21 11.88
CA GLU A 56 19.25 4.50 10.45
C GLU A 56 19.32 3.21 9.64
N LEU A 57 20.05 2.20 10.14
CA LEU A 57 20.08 0.88 9.50
C LEU A 57 18.73 0.18 9.57
N ILE A 58 17.98 0.30 10.68
CA ILE A 58 16.60 -0.24 10.75
C ILE A 58 15.73 0.43 9.69
N ASN A 59 15.81 1.76 9.58
CA ASN A 59 15.04 2.52 8.62
C ASN A 59 15.38 2.13 7.18
N GLU A 60 16.67 2.01 6.81
CA GLU A 60 17.08 1.55 5.48
C GLU A 60 16.67 0.08 5.25
N PHE A 61 16.74 -0.76 6.28
CA PHE A 61 16.29 -2.15 6.18
C PHE A 61 14.80 -2.22 5.88
N LEU A 62 13.96 -1.48 6.61
CA LEU A 62 12.51 -1.40 6.38
C LEU A 62 12.21 -0.92 4.95
N ASP A 63 12.79 0.20 4.53
CA ASP A 63 12.63 0.76 3.17
C ASP A 63 13.02 -0.26 2.08
N ARG A 64 14.03 -1.09 2.34
CA ARG A 64 14.52 -2.07 1.38
C ARG A 64 13.65 -3.32 1.27
N ILE A 65 13.09 -3.78 2.39
CA ILE A 65 12.20 -4.96 2.42
C ILE A 65 10.79 -4.61 1.97
N THR A 66 10.35 -3.36 2.17
CA THR A 66 9.15 -2.81 1.53
C THR A 66 9.46 -2.36 0.11
N ILE A 67 8.41 -2.05 -0.66
CA ILE A 67 8.54 -1.64 -2.04
C ILE A 67 7.80 -0.35 -2.22
N ASN A 68 8.62 0.70 -2.32
CA ASN A 68 8.17 2.07 -2.14
C ASN A 68 8.03 2.82 -3.48
N VAL A 69 8.05 2.10 -4.61
CA VAL A 69 7.89 2.73 -5.93
C VAL A 69 6.40 2.85 -6.24
N SER A 70 5.93 4.10 -6.19
CA SER A 70 4.56 4.49 -6.46
C SER A 70 4.53 5.69 -7.41
N GLU A 71 3.39 5.89 -8.06
CA GLU A 71 3.13 7.02 -8.94
C GLU A 71 1.63 7.31 -8.92
N PHE A 72 1.26 8.57 -9.14
CA PHE A 72 -0.13 8.95 -9.24
C PHE A 72 -0.75 8.27 -10.46
N TYR A 73 -1.99 7.80 -10.30
CA TYR A 73 -2.76 7.17 -11.37
C TYR A 73 -2.05 5.97 -12.04
N ARG A 74 -1.18 5.26 -11.31
CA ARG A 74 -0.51 4.04 -11.80
C ARG A 74 -1.52 3.11 -12.48
N ASN A 75 -1.26 2.76 -13.74
CA ASN A 75 -2.21 2.08 -14.63
C ASN A 75 -3.52 2.90 -14.83
N PRO A 76 -3.49 4.06 -15.51
CA PRO A 76 -4.58 5.05 -15.51
C PRO A 76 -5.93 4.49 -15.96
N LYS A 77 -5.93 3.56 -16.91
CA LYS A 77 -7.16 2.89 -17.38
C LYS A 77 -7.94 2.17 -16.27
N ARG A 78 -7.29 1.76 -15.17
CA ARG A 78 -7.97 1.13 -14.02
C ARG A 78 -8.57 2.19 -13.09
N TRP A 79 -7.97 3.37 -13.01
CA TRP A 79 -8.56 4.52 -12.33
C TRP A 79 -9.82 5.03 -13.06
N ASP A 80 -9.87 4.94 -14.39
CA ASP A 80 -11.10 5.23 -15.14
C ASP A 80 -12.22 4.23 -14.83
N VAL A 81 -11.92 2.94 -14.66
CA VAL A 81 -12.91 1.95 -14.22
C VAL A 81 -13.38 2.25 -12.79
N LEU A 82 -12.45 2.57 -11.89
CA LEU A 82 -12.79 2.99 -10.53
C LEU A 82 -13.76 4.18 -10.55
N LYS A 83 -13.42 5.23 -11.30
CA LYS A 83 -14.22 6.45 -11.45
C LYS A 83 -15.59 6.18 -12.09
N ASN A 84 -15.63 5.58 -13.28
CA ASN A 84 -16.84 5.54 -14.10
C ASN A 84 -17.80 4.41 -13.71
N THR A 85 -17.30 3.35 -13.08
CA THR A 85 -18.08 2.13 -12.83
C THR A 85 -18.21 1.84 -11.34
N ILE A 86 -17.09 1.85 -10.62
CA ILE A 86 -17.04 1.32 -9.25
C ILE A 86 -17.56 2.34 -8.24
N ILE A 87 -17.09 3.60 -8.28
CA ILE A 87 -17.56 4.63 -7.33
C ILE A 87 -19.07 4.90 -7.47
N PRO A 88 -19.67 5.05 -8.67
CA PRO A 88 -21.12 5.18 -8.81
C PRO A 88 -21.90 4.01 -8.21
N LYS A 89 -21.38 2.77 -8.33
CA LYS A 89 -21.99 1.58 -7.73
C LYS A 89 -21.98 1.61 -6.20
N LEU A 90 -20.87 2.06 -5.59
CA LEU A 90 -20.75 2.24 -4.14
C LEU A 90 -21.58 3.42 -3.62
N HIS A 91 -21.65 4.51 -4.38
CA HIS A 91 -22.36 5.73 -4.00
C HIS A 91 -23.86 5.51 -3.81
N ASN A 92 -24.49 4.70 -4.67
CA ASN A 92 -25.93 4.39 -4.57
C ASN A 92 -26.33 3.74 -3.24
N GLN A 93 -25.36 3.31 -2.42
CA GLN A 93 -25.58 2.68 -1.12
C GLN A 93 -25.38 3.66 0.05
N SER A 94 -24.59 4.74 -0.13
CA SER A 94 -24.25 5.69 0.94
C SER A 94 -23.69 7.01 0.39
N ASN A 95 -24.06 8.11 1.05
CA ASN A 95 -23.47 9.44 0.80
C ASN A 95 -22.11 9.64 1.50
N GLN A 96 -21.64 8.63 2.24
CA GLN A 96 -20.31 8.61 2.84
C GLN A 96 -19.61 7.29 2.53
N LEU A 97 -18.38 7.37 2.01
CA LEU A 97 -17.54 6.20 1.72
C LEU A 97 -16.29 6.18 2.60
N THR A 98 -16.00 5.01 3.16
CA THR A 98 -14.77 4.70 3.89
C THR A 98 -13.87 3.88 2.99
N ILE A 99 -12.69 4.41 2.71
CA ILE A 99 -11.72 3.81 1.80
C ILE A 99 -10.44 3.48 2.56
N TRP A 100 -9.85 2.32 2.28
CA TRP A 100 -8.55 1.94 2.80
C TRP A 100 -7.55 1.72 1.66
N SER A 101 -6.54 2.58 1.56
CA SER A 101 -5.35 2.35 0.75
C SER A 101 -4.31 1.60 1.61
N ALA A 102 -4.17 0.32 1.35
CA ALA A 102 -3.31 -0.61 2.08
C ALA A 102 -1.96 -0.76 1.36
N ALA A 103 -0.86 -0.49 2.09
CA ALA A 103 0.48 -0.33 1.55
C ALA A 103 0.62 0.90 0.64
N CYS A 104 0.24 2.07 1.18
CA CYS A 104 0.12 3.33 0.45
C CYS A 104 1.46 3.98 0.06
N SER A 105 2.59 3.45 0.52
CA SER A 105 3.93 3.95 0.26
C SER A 105 4.05 5.46 0.51
N THR A 106 4.57 6.22 -0.46
CA THR A 106 4.78 7.67 -0.40
C THR A 106 3.52 8.50 -0.67
N GLY A 107 2.34 7.88 -0.69
CA GLY A 107 1.04 8.57 -0.61
C GLY A 107 0.39 8.94 -1.94
N GLU A 108 0.99 8.62 -3.08
CA GLU A 108 0.41 8.90 -4.39
C GLU A 108 -0.95 8.24 -4.59
N GLU A 109 -1.13 7.00 -4.14
CA GLU A 109 -2.40 6.26 -4.26
C GLU A 109 -3.54 6.89 -3.44
N PRO A 110 -3.42 7.11 -2.11
CA PRO A 110 -4.51 7.72 -1.35
C PRO A 110 -4.82 9.16 -1.78
N TYR A 111 -3.82 9.92 -2.24
CA TYR A 111 -4.08 11.24 -2.82
C TYR A 111 -4.72 11.19 -4.20
N SER A 112 -4.39 10.20 -5.04
CA SER A 112 -5.11 9.94 -6.29
C SER A 112 -6.60 9.71 -6.04
N ILE A 113 -6.93 8.92 -5.01
CA ILE A 113 -8.32 8.70 -4.58
C ILE A 113 -8.94 10.01 -4.10
N ALA A 114 -8.27 10.74 -3.19
CA ALA A 114 -8.80 12.00 -2.65
C ALA A 114 -9.10 13.04 -3.74
N MET A 115 -8.20 13.21 -4.71
CA MET A 115 -8.39 14.11 -5.84
C MET A 115 -9.54 13.66 -6.75
N MET A 116 -9.65 12.36 -7.04
CA MET A 116 -10.77 11.82 -7.83
C MET A 116 -12.12 12.16 -7.21
N PHE A 117 -12.26 11.98 -5.89
CA PHE A 117 -13.50 12.32 -5.19
C PHE A 117 -13.79 13.82 -5.25
N LYS A 118 -12.79 14.66 -5.02
CA LYS A 118 -12.98 16.11 -5.04
C LYS A 118 -13.36 16.63 -6.44
N GLU A 119 -12.79 16.03 -7.48
CA GLU A 119 -13.03 16.45 -8.87
C GLU A 119 -14.36 15.97 -9.42
N TYR A 120 -14.70 14.69 -9.21
CA TYR A 120 -15.81 14.05 -9.90
C TYR A 120 -16.99 13.69 -9.00
N PHE A 121 -16.80 13.69 -7.68
CA PHE A 121 -17.81 13.27 -6.71
C PHE A 121 -17.88 14.22 -5.50
N PRO A 122 -18.00 15.55 -5.71
CA PRO A 122 -17.91 16.54 -4.64
C PRO A 122 -18.98 16.38 -3.55
N ASP A 123 -20.12 15.77 -3.89
CA ASP A 123 -21.22 15.51 -2.96
C ASP A 123 -21.01 14.26 -2.08
N ILE A 124 -20.02 13.43 -2.39
CA ILE A 124 -19.72 12.22 -1.61
C ILE A 124 -18.67 12.54 -0.55
N ARG A 125 -19.03 12.35 0.72
CA ARG A 125 -18.06 12.47 1.82
C ARG A 125 -17.14 11.25 1.82
N VAL A 126 -15.86 11.45 1.58
CA VAL A 126 -14.86 10.36 1.62
C VAL A 126 -13.99 10.42 2.88
N ARG A 127 -13.75 9.26 3.50
CA ARG A 127 -12.74 9.07 4.56
C ARG A 127 -11.72 8.07 4.07
N ILE A 128 -10.46 8.49 3.92
CA ILE A 128 -9.41 7.62 3.39
C ILE A 128 -8.45 7.29 4.53
N LEU A 129 -8.40 6.02 4.91
CA LEU A 129 -7.33 5.46 5.72
C LEU A 129 -6.21 5.03 4.76
N ALA A 130 -5.01 5.54 4.96
CA ALA A 130 -3.83 5.17 4.19
C ALA A 130 -2.81 4.55 5.14
N THR A 131 -2.36 3.32 4.85
CA THR A 131 -1.45 2.62 5.76
C THR A 131 -0.25 2.03 5.09
N ASP A 132 0.87 2.02 5.81
CA ASP A 132 2.11 1.36 5.39
C ASP A 132 2.88 0.83 6.60
N LEU A 133 3.81 -0.09 6.36
CA LEU A 133 4.70 -0.62 7.38
C LEU A 133 5.87 0.34 7.66
N ASP A 134 6.30 1.10 6.65
CA ASP A 134 7.47 1.97 6.72
C ASP A 134 7.10 3.41 7.14
N ASP A 135 7.59 3.84 8.31
CA ASP A 135 7.35 5.18 8.83
C ASP A 135 8.00 6.28 7.98
N ASN A 136 9.06 5.97 7.23
CA ASN A 136 9.74 6.96 6.40
C ASN A 136 8.88 7.35 5.19
N VAL A 137 8.27 6.37 4.51
CA VAL A 137 7.35 6.67 3.40
C VAL A 137 6.07 7.33 3.89
N LEU A 138 5.55 6.94 5.07
CA LEU A 138 4.41 7.63 5.67
C LEU A 138 4.75 9.09 6.02
N SER A 139 5.97 9.37 6.48
CA SER A 139 6.44 10.74 6.73
C SER A 139 6.52 11.55 5.44
N GLN A 140 7.03 10.95 4.35
CA GLN A 140 7.06 11.58 3.04
C GLN A 140 5.64 11.83 2.50
N ALA A 141 4.74 10.86 2.62
CA ALA A 141 3.35 10.97 2.22
C ALA A 141 2.64 12.13 2.95
N LYS A 142 2.86 12.27 4.26
CA LYS A 142 2.31 13.39 5.06
C LYS A 142 2.85 14.75 4.62
N LYS A 143 4.10 14.84 4.17
CA LYS A 143 4.65 16.07 3.57
C LYS A 143 3.92 16.42 2.28
N GLY A 144 3.62 15.41 1.44
CA GLY A 144 2.86 15.58 0.21
C GLY A 144 3.62 16.36 -0.85
N ILE A 145 4.93 16.08 -0.98
CA ILE A 145 5.83 16.75 -1.92
C ILE A 145 6.37 15.70 -2.87
N TYR A 146 6.22 15.94 -4.17
CA TYR A 146 6.46 14.95 -5.22
C TYR A 146 7.33 15.52 -6.34
N LEU A 147 8.02 14.62 -7.06
CA LEU A 147 8.72 14.96 -8.29
C LEU A 147 7.77 14.90 -9.47
N GLU A 148 8.04 15.68 -10.50
CA GLU A 148 7.24 15.72 -11.75
C GLU A 148 7.02 14.33 -12.35
N GLN A 149 8.00 13.44 -12.25
CA GLN A 149 7.91 12.07 -12.74
C GLN A 149 6.76 11.28 -12.10
N SER A 150 6.48 11.47 -10.80
CA SER A 150 5.40 10.77 -10.10
C SER A 150 4.02 11.22 -10.58
N LEU A 151 3.91 12.38 -11.26
CA LEU A 151 2.65 12.96 -11.73
C LEU A 151 2.38 12.68 -13.21
N LYS A 152 3.27 11.96 -13.92
CA LYS A 152 3.24 11.82 -15.38
C LYS A 152 1.90 11.31 -15.93
N GLU A 153 1.24 10.41 -15.20
CA GLU A 153 -0.02 9.78 -15.61
C GLU A 153 -1.27 10.56 -15.14
N LEU A 154 -1.11 11.64 -14.38
CA LEU A 154 -2.24 12.49 -13.97
C LEU A 154 -2.75 13.35 -15.14
N PRO A 155 -4.07 13.56 -15.23
CA PRO A 155 -4.62 14.61 -16.08
C PRO A 155 -4.04 15.98 -15.72
N GLN A 156 -3.65 16.76 -16.72
CA GLN A 156 -3.04 18.09 -16.52
C GLN A 156 -3.92 19.04 -15.71
N GLU A 157 -5.24 18.89 -15.81
CA GLU A 157 -6.20 19.64 -15.01
C GLU A 157 -6.10 19.34 -13.51
N MET A 158 -5.96 18.07 -13.12
CA MET A 158 -5.74 17.71 -11.72
C MET A 158 -4.42 18.28 -11.19
N ILE A 159 -3.38 18.28 -12.01
CA ILE A 159 -2.09 18.86 -11.63
C ILE A 159 -2.26 20.36 -11.34
N ARG A 160 -2.94 21.10 -12.22
CA ARG A 160 -3.21 22.54 -12.03
C ARG A 160 -4.10 22.82 -10.82
N ASN A 161 -5.10 21.98 -10.57
CA ASN A 161 -6.11 22.22 -9.53
C ASN A 161 -5.62 21.85 -8.12
N TYR A 162 -4.72 20.85 -8.01
CA TYR A 162 -4.37 20.25 -6.72
C TYR A 162 -2.89 20.28 -6.36
N PHE A 163 -2.03 20.86 -7.20
CA PHE A 163 -0.62 21.00 -6.89
C PHE A 163 -0.11 22.42 -7.11
N THR A 164 0.79 22.85 -6.22
CA THR A 164 1.61 24.04 -6.41
C THR A 164 3.02 23.61 -6.80
N LYS A 165 3.53 24.11 -7.94
CA LYS A 165 4.89 23.84 -8.39
C LYS A 165 5.85 24.82 -7.70
N GLU A 166 6.83 24.27 -6.98
CA GLU A 166 7.93 25.00 -6.36
C GLU A 166 9.26 24.42 -6.89
N ASN A 167 9.91 25.13 -7.80
CA ASN A 167 11.09 24.65 -8.53
C ASN A 167 10.80 23.32 -9.29
N LYS A 168 11.43 22.22 -8.85
CA LYS A 168 11.27 20.86 -9.41
C LYS A 168 10.32 19.99 -8.59
N LEU A 169 9.69 20.56 -7.57
CA LEU A 169 8.82 19.86 -6.63
C LEU A 169 7.37 20.30 -6.83
N TYR A 170 6.47 19.37 -6.60
CA TYR A 170 5.03 19.57 -6.64
C TYR A 170 4.48 19.29 -5.25
N LYS A 171 3.95 20.33 -4.61
CA LYS A 171 3.32 20.22 -3.30
C LYS A 171 1.81 20.08 -3.48
N ILE A 172 1.25 19.01 -2.93
CA ILE A 172 -0.19 18.77 -2.97
C ILE A 172 -0.94 19.74 -2.05
N ASP A 173 -2.11 20.18 -2.49
CA ASP A 173 -2.96 21.10 -1.75
C ASP A 173 -3.45 20.51 -0.41
N ASP A 174 -3.40 21.32 0.65
CA ASP A 174 -3.77 20.88 2.01
C ASP A 174 -5.26 20.52 2.16
N SER A 175 -6.14 20.98 1.26
CA SER A 175 -7.54 20.52 1.22
C SER A 175 -7.65 19.05 0.80
N VAL A 176 -6.77 18.55 -0.09
CA VAL A 176 -6.73 17.13 -0.46
C VAL A 176 -6.20 16.30 0.71
N LYS A 177 -5.19 16.82 1.41
CA LYS A 177 -4.57 16.14 2.56
C LYS A 177 -5.53 15.87 3.71
N ARG A 178 -6.50 16.77 3.92
CA ARG A 178 -7.49 16.65 5.00
C ARG A 178 -8.39 15.42 4.89
N SER A 179 -8.53 14.84 3.70
CA SER A 179 -9.34 13.64 3.47
C SER A 179 -8.59 12.33 3.75
N VAL A 180 -7.27 12.39 4.00
CA VAL A 180 -6.39 11.23 4.14
C VAL A 180 -5.79 11.14 5.54
N HIS A 181 -6.02 10.01 6.21
CA HIS A 181 -5.42 9.68 7.49
C HIS A 181 -4.33 8.60 7.32
N PHE A 182 -3.08 8.99 7.52
CA PHE A 182 -1.93 8.10 7.44
C PHE A 182 -1.63 7.41 8.77
N LYS A 183 -1.54 6.07 8.76
CA LYS A 183 -1.26 5.26 9.95
C LYS A 183 -0.29 4.11 9.65
N LYS A 184 0.62 3.83 10.57
CA LYS A 184 1.47 2.63 10.50
C LYS A 184 0.61 1.37 10.68
N HIS A 185 0.78 0.40 9.79
CA HIS A 185 0.05 -0.87 9.84
C HIS A 185 0.85 -1.98 9.16
N ASN A 186 0.93 -3.14 9.80
CA ASN A 186 1.46 -4.36 9.21
C ASN A 186 0.32 -5.28 8.75
N LEU A 187 0.16 -5.45 7.44
CA LEU A 187 -0.83 -6.34 6.83
C LEU A 187 -0.76 -7.78 7.34
N LEU A 188 0.39 -8.24 7.82
CA LEU A 188 0.60 -9.62 8.23
C LEU A 188 0.29 -9.89 9.70
N SER A 189 0.23 -8.87 10.55
CA SER A 189 0.09 -9.04 12.01
C SER A 189 -1.03 -8.22 12.63
N ASP A 190 -1.30 -7.02 12.12
CA ASP A 190 -2.13 -6.05 12.81
C ASP A 190 -3.61 -6.28 12.54
N CYS A 191 -4.47 -5.77 13.42
CA CYS A 191 -5.91 -5.79 13.21
C CYS A 191 -6.30 -4.88 12.04
N TYR A 192 -7.22 -5.35 11.19
CA TYR A 192 -7.65 -4.61 10.02
C TYR A 192 -8.79 -3.64 10.38
N PRO A 193 -8.92 -2.51 9.67
CA PRO A 193 -10.11 -1.66 9.79
C PRO A 193 -11.37 -2.45 9.45
N LYS A 194 -12.50 -2.01 10.01
CA LYS A 194 -13.82 -2.58 9.76
C LYS A 194 -14.70 -1.58 9.02
N ASN A 195 -15.75 -2.09 8.40
CA ASN A 195 -16.77 -1.30 7.71
C ASN A 195 -16.19 -0.44 6.56
N VAL A 196 -15.35 -1.07 5.73
CA VAL A 196 -14.70 -0.42 4.59
C VAL A 196 -15.52 -0.67 3.32
N ASP A 197 -15.77 0.38 2.55
CA ASP A 197 -16.53 0.30 1.30
C ASP A 197 -15.62 -0.02 0.10
N LEU A 198 -14.39 0.47 0.13
CA LEU A 198 -13.36 0.19 -0.87
C LEU A 198 -12.01 -0.06 -0.21
N ILE A 199 -11.42 -1.22 -0.48
CA ILE A 199 -10.01 -1.50 -0.18
C ILE A 199 -9.23 -1.38 -1.49
N VAL A 200 -8.20 -0.56 -1.50
CA VAL A 200 -7.20 -0.49 -2.57
C VAL A 200 -5.91 -1.08 -2.01
N CYS A 201 -5.48 -2.22 -2.56
CA CYS A 201 -4.29 -2.93 -2.10
C CYS A 201 -3.55 -3.43 -3.34
N ARG A 202 -2.64 -2.61 -3.85
CA ARG A 202 -2.05 -2.78 -5.18
C ARG A 202 -0.55 -2.95 -5.10
N ASN A 203 -0.02 -3.90 -5.86
CA ASN A 203 1.41 -4.10 -6.05
C ASN A 203 2.17 -4.41 -4.75
N VAL A 204 1.51 -5.02 -3.76
CA VAL A 204 2.12 -5.45 -2.49
C VAL A 204 1.99 -6.97 -2.30
N LEU A 205 0.91 -7.58 -2.78
CA LEU A 205 0.63 -8.99 -2.53
C LEU A 205 1.56 -9.92 -3.30
N ILE A 206 2.14 -9.44 -4.41
CA ILE A 206 3.11 -10.17 -5.22
C ILE A 206 4.37 -10.61 -4.46
N TYR A 207 4.66 -10.01 -3.31
CA TYR A 207 5.83 -10.30 -2.47
C TYR A 207 5.58 -11.37 -1.41
N PHE A 208 4.32 -11.65 -1.10
CA PHE A 208 3.94 -12.59 -0.07
C PHE A 208 3.83 -14.02 -0.59
N THR A 209 4.00 -14.99 0.32
CA THR A 209 3.70 -16.41 0.06
C THR A 209 2.21 -16.62 -0.12
N ASP A 210 1.80 -17.76 -0.69
CA ASP A 210 0.39 -18.07 -0.89
C ASP A 210 -0.39 -18.12 0.44
N LYS A 211 0.19 -18.77 1.46
CA LYS A 211 -0.35 -18.80 2.82
C LYS A 211 -0.58 -17.41 3.42
N ALA A 212 0.36 -16.48 3.20
CA ALA A 212 0.23 -15.11 3.68
C ALA A 212 -0.89 -14.35 2.94
N LYS A 213 -0.99 -14.51 1.61
CA LYS A 213 -2.06 -13.93 0.81
C LYS A 213 -3.44 -14.45 1.23
N GLU A 214 -3.58 -15.76 1.47
CA GLU A 214 -4.82 -16.36 1.96
C GLU A 214 -5.32 -15.68 3.25
N ARG A 215 -4.42 -15.48 4.23
CA ARG A 215 -4.73 -14.77 5.47
C ARG A 215 -5.15 -13.32 5.20
N ILE A 216 -4.43 -12.62 4.34
CA ILE A 216 -4.75 -11.23 3.97
C ILE A 216 -6.14 -11.15 3.33
N TYR A 217 -6.48 -12.05 2.41
CA TYR A 217 -7.79 -12.07 1.75
C TYR A 217 -8.94 -12.38 2.73
N GLN A 218 -8.75 -13.29 3.69
CA GLN A 218 -9.73 -13.53 4.75
C GLN A 218 -9.95 -12.29 5.63
N ASN A 219 -8.88 -11.55 5.93
CA ASN A 219 -9.00 -10.31 6.67
C ASN A 219 -9.70 -9.22 5.83
N PHE A 220 -9.39 -9.08 4.53
CA PHE A 220 -10.10 -8.16 3.64
C PHE A 220 -11.60 -8.46 3.54
N LYS A 221 -11.98 -9.74 3.44
CA LYS A 221 -13.38 -10.17 3.51
C LYS A 221 -14.07 -9.63 4.77
N THR A 222 -13.40 -9.71 5.92
CA THR A 222 -13.96 -9.27 7.20
C THR A 222 -13.99 -7.75 7.32
N SER A 223 -13.06 -7.04 6.69
CA SER A 223 -13.00 -5.58 6.65
C SER A 223 -14.08 -4.95 5.78
N LEU A 224 -14.39 -5.56 4.64
CA LEU A 224 -15.34 -5.01 3.66
C LEU A 224 -16.79 -5.08 4.16
N ASN A 225 -17.55 -4.00 3.90
CA ASN A 225 -19.00 -4.01 3.97
C ASN A 225 -19.60 -4.96 2.92
N GLN A 226 -20.85 -5.38 3.13
CA GLN A 226 -21.62 -6.09 2.11
C GLN A 226 -21.65 -5.26 0.82
N GLY A 227 -21.32 -5.86 -0.32
CA GLY A 227 -21.24 -5.14 -1.59
C GLY A 227 -20.00 -4.26 -1.75
N GLY A 228 -19.13 -4.17 -0.73
CA GLY A 228 -17.87 -3.44 -0.78
C GLY A 228 -16.87 -4.04 -1.78
N ILE A 229 -15.91 -3.23 -2.22
CA ILE A 229 -15.02 -3.57 -3.34
C ILE A 229 -13.56 -3.69 -2.88
N LEU A 230 -12.86 -4.69 -3.39
CA LEU A 230 -11.41 -4.83 -3.34
C LEU A 230 -10.81 -4.55 -4.72
N PHE A 231 -9.91 -3.58 -4.79
CA PHE A 231 -9.13 -3.22 -5.98
C PHE A 231 -7.67 -3.66 -5.80
N VAL A 232 -7.21 -4.59 -6.63
CA VAL A 232 -5.84 -5.14 -6.61
C VAL A 232 -4.98 -4.65 -7.79
N GLY A 233 -3.67 -4.88 -7.72
CA GLY A 233 -2.72 -4.47 -8.74
C GLY A 233 -2.87 -5.25 -10.05
N SER A 234 -2.40 -4.68 -11.16
CA SER A 234 -2.60 -5.26 -12.51
C SER A 234 -1.82 -6.57 -12.79
N THR A 235 -1.01 -7.02 -11.84
CA THR A 235 -0.30 -8.31 -11.88
C THR A 235 -0.79 -9.25 -10.78
N GLU A 236 -1.85 -8.88 -10.07
CA GLU A 236 -2.39 -9.60 -8.93
C GLU A 236 -3.73 -10.22 -9.33
N GLN A 237 -3.89 -11.50 -9.02
CA GLN A 237 -5.13 -12.22 -9.25
C GLN A 237 -5.44 -13.05 -8.00
N ILE A 238 -6.69 -12.99 -7.56
CA ILE A 238 -7.20 -13.84 -6.51
C ILE A 238 -7.69 -15.14 -7.15
N PHE A 239 -6.99 -16.24 -6.87
CA PHE A 239 -7.44 -17.57 -7.25
C PHE A 239 -8.63 -17.97 -6.37
N ASN A 240 -9.70 -18.48 -6.99
CA ASN A 240 -10.93 -18.90 -6.32
C ASN A 240 -11.50 -17.83 -5.36
N PRO A 241 -11.87 -16.64 -5.86
CA PRO A 241 -12.27 -15.51 -5.02
C PRO A 241 -13.51 -15.83 -4.14
N ASN A 242 -14.36 -16.77 -4.57
CA ASN A 242 -15.51 -17.27 -3.82
C ASN A 242 -15.14 -17.83 -2.42
N LEU A 243 -13.92 -18.36 -2.23
CA LEU A 243 -13.44 -18.82 -0.91
C LEU A 243 -13.35 -17.67 0.11
N TYR A 244 -13.23 -16.44 -0.38
CA TYR A 244 -13.16 -15.21 0.39
C TYR A 244 -14.45 -14.41 0.29
N ASP A 245 -15.54 -15.01 -0.20
CA ASP A 245 -16.82 -14.35 -0.43
C ASP A 245 -16.70 -13.12 -1.36
N LEU A 246 -15.78 -13.23 -2.32
CA LEU A 246 -15.49 -12.21 -3.31
C LEU A 246 -15.89 -12.71 -4.70
N THR A 247 -16.48 -11.83 -5.51
CA THR A 247 -16.83 -12.09 -6.90
C THR A 247 -16.12 -11.09 -7.81
N LEU A 248 -15.50 -11.55 -8.89
CA LEU A 248 -14.86 -10.67 -9.87
C LEU A 248 -15.94 -9.90 -10.64
N ILE A 249 -15.92 -8.57 -10.58
CA ILE A 249 -16.90 -7.71 -11.26
C ILE A 249 -16.31 -6.90 -12.41
N ASP A 250 -14.99 -6.66 -12.40
CA ASP A 250 -14.20 -6.13 -13.50
C ASP A 250 -12.76 -6.62 -13.31
N THR A 251 -11.90 -6.48 -14.32
CA THR A 251 -10.51 -6.89 -14.22
C THR A 251 -9.83 -6.13 -13.06
N PHE A 252 -9.36 -6.90 -12.05
CA PHE A 252 -8.76 -6.47 -10.78
C PHE A 252 -9.71 -5.86 -9.74
N PHE A 253 -11.02 -5.90 -9.97
CA PHE A 253 -12.04 -5.44 -9.02
C PHE A 253 -12.91 -6.60 -8.56
N TYR A 254 -12.95 -6.82 -7.26
CA TYR A 254 -13.71 -7.90 -6.63
C TYR A 254 -14.74 -7.31 -5.67
N GLN A 255 -15.99 -7.76 -5.74
CA GLN A 255 -17.06 -7.35 -4.85
C GLN A 255 -17.29 -8.40 -3.77
N LYS A 256 -17.44 -7.98 -2.52
CA LYS A 256 -17.95 -8.85 -1.45
C LYS A 256 -19.43 -9.11 -1.67
N ASN A 257 -19.79 -10.39 -1.79
CA ASN A 257 -21.20 -10.78 -1.98
C ASN A 257 -22.03 -10.42 -0.77
#